data_AF-A0A831KJD8-F1
#
_entry.id   AF-A0A831KJD8-F1
#
_cell.length_a   1.000
_cell.length_b   1.000
_cell.length_c   1.000
_cell.angle_alpha   90.00
_cell.angle_beta   90.00
_cell.angle_gamma   90.00
#
_symmetry.space_group_name_H-M   'P 1'
#
loop_
_entity.id
_entity.type
_entity.pdbx_description
1 polymer ?
#
loop_
_entity_poly.entity_id
_entity_poly.type
_entity_poly.pdbx_seq_one_letter_code
_entity_poly.pdbx_strand_id
1 'polypeptide(L)'
;MGYSNVIALCKESLKELDAMVIATGNEVVSENHGVKLITDNVNFFTKSFLITLCAHLETCIKDTVHSVAEDIDSRLSYAAIPVAIIDWRYNQKNKKIDKGNLSSVCEIKLSKKEVDDLVSGNVYKTKDSLLMVGIDIAADKAEWETWKELIQSIVTRRNNIVHHNDDASDLSFGDIRVYIKSIEEYLDFISRACAAANNALHSDGNSAALHCCR
;
A
#
# COMPACT_ATOMS: atom_id res chain seq x y z
N MET A 1 5.05 6.08 13.18
CA MET A 1 6.18 5.54 12.37
C MET A 1 5.97 6.08 10.96
N GLY A 2 6.98 6.62 10.28
CA GLY A 2 6.78 7.22 8.95
C GLY A 2 6.62 6.16 7.84
N TYR A 3 5.88 6.49 6.78
CA TYR A 3 5.58 5.56 5.68
C TYR A 3 6.85 4.99 5.02
N SER A 4 7.93 5.76 4.95
CA SER A 4 9.21 5.30 4.39
C SER A 4 9.79 4.13 5.18
N ASN A 5 9.61 4.11 6.51
CA ASN A 5 10.06 3.01 7.35
C ASN A 5 9.19 1.77 7.16
N VAL A 6 7.88 1.93 6.99
CA VAL A 6 6.96 0.83 6.67
C VAL A 6 7.38 0.15 5.36
N ILE A 7 7.61 0.95 4.31
CA ILE A 7 8.03 0.43 3.00
C ILE A 7 9.40 -0.26 3.11
N ALA A 8 10.35 0.31 3.84
CA ALA A 8 11.66 -0.31 4.06
C ALA A 8 11.53 -1.69 4.74
N LEU A 9 10.72 -1.80 5.80
CA LEU A 9 10.47 -3.07 6.49
C LEU A 9 9.82 -4.10 5.56
N CYS A 10 8.87 -3.69 4.71
CA CYS A 10 8.29 -4.60 3.73
C CYS A 10 9.34 -5.12 2.73
N LYS A 11 10.25 -4.26 2.27
CA LYS A 11 11.31 -4.68 1.34
C LYS A 11 12.26 -5.70 1.98
N GLU A 12 12.53 -5.60 3.29
CA GLU A 12 13.29 -6.64 3.99
C GLU A 12 12.53 -7.98 4.00
N SER A 13 11.23 -7.99 4.27
CA SER A 13 10.41 -9.22 4.18
C SER A 13 10.38 -9.81 2.76
N LEU A 14 10.40 -8.97 1.72
CA LEU A 14 10.48 -9.42 0.33
C LEU A 14 11.84 -10.05 -0.01
N LYS A 15 12.94 -9.54 0.55
CA LYS A 15 14.27 -10.16 0.42
C LYS A 15 14.34 -11.51 1.12
N GLU A 16 13.72 -11.64 2.29
CA GLU A 16 13.61 -12.93 2.98
C GLU A 16 12.81 -13.93 2.12
N LEU A 17 11.73 -13.49 1.49
CA LEU A 17 10.96 -14.31 0.54
C LEU A 17 11.81 -14.71 -0.68
N ASP A 18 12.56 -13.80 -1.30
CA ASP A 18 13.46 -14.11 -2.42
C ASP A 18 14.51 -15.16 -2.01
N ALA A 19 15.09 -15.02 -0.83
CA ALA A 19 16.05 -15.99 -0.29
C ALA A 19 15.43 -17.38 -0.13
N MET A 20 14.19 -17.48 0.35
CA MET A 20 13.46 -18.76 0.45
C MET A 20 13.15 -19.37 -0.92
N VAL A 21 12.78 -18.54 -1.91
CA VAL A 21 12.54 -18.98 -3.29
C VAL A 21 13.83 -19.51 -3.91
N ILE A 22 14.96 -18.84 -3.73
CA ILE A 22 16.28 -19.28 -4.21
C ILE A 22 16.66 -20.62 -3.56
N ALA A 23 16.55 -20.72 -2.24
CA ALA A 23 16.89 -21.95 -1.53
C ALA A 23 16.05 -23.12 -2.02
N THR A 24 14.73 -22.91 -2.15
CA THR A 24 13.80 -23.95 -2.62
C THR A 24 14.07 -24.34 -4.07
N GLY A 25 14.38 -23.36 -4.94
CA GLY A 25 14.75 -23.62 -6.32
C GLY A 25 16.05 -24.41 -6.46
N ASN A 26 17.05 -24.13 -5.64
CA ASN A 26 18.31 -24.88 -5.62
C ASN A 26 18.10 -26.34 -5.18
N GLU A 27 17.24 -26.56 -4.18
CA GLU A 27 16.90 -27.92 -3.72
C GLU A 27 16.24 -28.76 -4.82
N VAL A 28 15.38 -28.16 -5.65
CA VAL A 28 14.73 -28.84 -6.79
C VAL A 28 15.72 -29.29 -7.86
N VAL A 29 16.80 -28.54 -8.06
CA VAL A 29 17.82 -28.83 -9.09
C VAL A 29 18.92 -29.74 -8.53
N SER A 30 19.05 -29.86 -7.21
CA SER A 30 20.09 -30.68 -6.59
C SER A 30 19.89 -32.18 -6.84
N GLU A 31 20.97 -32.91 -7.16
CA GLU A 31 20.94 -34.37 -7.35
C GLU A 31 20.82 -35.16 -6.02
N ASN A 32 20.59 -34.46 -4.90
CA ASN A 32 20.43 -35.09 -3.61
C ASN A 32 19.07 -35.80 -3.54
N HIS A 33 19.12 -37.12 -3.33
CA HIS A 33 17.96 -38.01 -3.28
C HIS A 33 16.97 -37.71 -2.11
N GLY A 34 17.27 -36.71 -1.27
CA GLY A 34 16.51 -36.33 -0.08
C GLY A 34 15.31 -35.44 -0.33
N VAL A 35 15.09 -34.92 -1.54
CA VAL A 35 14.15 -33.81 -1.75
C VAL A 35 12.91 -34.17 -2.59
N LYS A 36 12.47 -35.44 -2.58
CA LYS A 36 11.20 -35.84 -3.22
C LYS A 36 10.03 -34.96 -2.79
N LEU A 37 10.01 -34.53 -1.53
CA LEU A 37 8.96 -33.63 -1.03
C LEU A 37 8.89 -32.32 -1.84
N ILE A 38 10.02 -31.70 -2.19
CA ILE A 38 9.99 -30.42 -2.92
C ILE A 38 9.77 -30.68 -4.41
N THR A 39 10.47 -31.65 -5.01
CA THR A 39 10.34 -31.95 -6.44
C THR A 39 8.93 -32.42 -6.81
N ASP A 40 8.30 -33.23 -5.95
CA ASP A 40 6.96 -33.76 -6.21
C ASP A 40 5.87 -32.70 -5.93
N ASN A 41 6.22 -31.59 -5.28
CA ASN A 41 5.28 -30.54 -4.86
C ASN A 41 5.68 -29.14 -5.33
N VAL A 42 6.44 -29.00 -6.42
CA VAL A 42 6.87 -27.68 -6.96
C VAL A 42 5.70 -26.72 -7.13
N ASN A 43 4.59 -27.18 -7.71
CA ASN A 43 3.38 -26.39 -7.89
C ASN A 43 2.84 -25.83 -6.55
N PHE A 44 2.86 -26.64 -5.48
CA PHE A 44 2.43 -26.18 -4.15
C PHE A 44 3.32 -25.06 -3.62
N PHE A 45 4.65 -25.18 -3.79
CA PHE A 45 5.60 -24.14 -3.38
C PHE A 45 5.42 -22.86 -4.21
N THR A 46 5.28 -22.97 -5.53
CA THR A 46 5.03 -21.81 -6.41
C THR A 46 3.75 -21.08 -6.01
N LYS A 47 2.65 -21.80 -5.78
CA LYS A 47 1.39 -21.24 -5.27
C LYS A 47 1.61 -20.51 -3.95
N SER A 48 2.29 -21.16 -3.01
CA SER A 48 2.55 -20.61 -1.67
C SER A 48 3.36 -19.32 -1.74
N PHE A 49 4.44 -19.28 -2.54
CA PHE A 49 5.25 -18.07 -2.71
C PHE A 49 4.46 -16.92 -3.34
N LEU A 50 3.64 -17.19 -4.36
CA LEU A 50 2.82 -16.14 -4.99
C LEU A 50 1.74 -15.59 -4.03
N ILE A 51 1.12 -16.46 -3.21
CA ILE A 51 0.17 -16.03 -2.17
C ILE A 51 0.88 -15.16 -1.14
N THR A 52 2.03 -15.60 -0.64
CA THR A 52 2.83 -14.86 0.37
C THR A 52 3.31 -13.52 -0.18
N LEU A 53 3.76 -13.47 -1.43
CA LEU A 53 4.16 -12.24 -2.11
C LEU A 53 3.02 -11.21 -2.13
N CYS A 54 1.82 -11.62 -2.53
CA CYS A 54 0.66 -10.73 -2.54
C CYS A 54 0.23 -10.32 -1.13
N ALA A 55 0.39 -11.18 -0.12
CA ALA A 55 0.10 -10.86 1.26
C ALA A 55 1.06 -9.79 1.81
N HIS A 56 2.35 -9.86 1.47
CA HIS A 56 3.31 -8.81 1.82
C HIS A 56 2.97 -7.47 1.16
N LEU A 57 2.65 -7.48 -0.15
CA LEU A 57 2.21 -6.27 -0.86
C LEU A 57 0.99 -5.64 -0.18
N GLU A 58 -0.05 -6.44 0.09
CA GLU A 58 -1.29 -5.97 0.69
C GLU A 58 -1.06 -5.38 2.09
N THR A 59 -0.29 -6.07 2.92
CA THR A 59 0.05 -5.61 4.28
C THR A 59 0.85 -4.30 4.23
N CYS A 60 1.81 -4.19 3.31
CA CYS A 60 2.60 -2.97 3.14
C CYS A 60 1.75 -1.77 2.76
N ILE A 61 0.81 -1.95 1.84
CA ILE A 61 -0.08 -0.86 1.41
C ILE A 61 -0.98 -0.44 2.58
N LYS A 62 -1.54 -1.40 3.33
CA LYS A 62 -2.34 -1.14 4.53
C LYS A 62 -1.57 -0.31 5.55
N ASP A 63 -0.38 -0.77 5.93
CA ASP A 63 0.45 -0.08 6.90
C ASP A 63 0.90 1.30 6.38
N THR A 64 1.11 1.45 5.07
CA THR A 64 1.46 2.73 4.44
C THR A 64 0.30 3.72 4.53
N VAL A 65 -0.91 3.32 4.15
CA VAL A 65 -2.12 4.15 4.25
C VAL A 65 -2.36 4.56 5.70
N HIS A 66 -2.25 3.60 6.63
CA HIS A 66 -2.42 3.87 8.05
C HIS A 66 -1.36 4.86 8.58
N SER A 67 -0.09 4.66 8.23
CA SER A 67 1.01 5.56 8.61
C SER A 67 0.82 6.99 8.09
N VAL A 68 0.32 7.16 6.87
CA VAL A 68 0.01 8.48 6.31
C VAL A 68 -1.18 9.11 7.04
N ALA A 69 -2.22 8.34 7.37
CA ALA A 69 -3.35 8.83 8.16
C ALA A 69 -2.92 9.29 9.57
N GLU A 70 -2.02 8.56 10.23
CA GLU A 70 -1.44 8.96 11.53
C GLU A 70 -0.67 10.29 11.44
N ASP A 71 0.07 10.52 10.35
CA ASP A 71 0.77 11.78 10.11
C ASP A 71 -0.22 12.95 9.92
N ILE A 72 -1.28 12.72 9.14
CA ILE A 72 -2.35 13.71 8.95
C ILE A 72 -3.04 14.02 10.28
N ASP A 73 -3.37 13.01 11.09
CA ASP A 73 -3.96 13.20 12.42
C ASP A 73 -3.04 14.00 13.36
N SER A 74 -1.74 13.74 13.31
CA SER A 74 -0.75 14.49 14.09
C SER A 74 -0.74 15.97 13.69
N ARG A 75 -0.84 16.26 12.40
CA ARG A 75 -0.90 17.63 11.86
C ARG A 75 -2.21 18.33 12.19
N LEU A 76 -3.36 17.63 12.11
CA LEU A 76 -4.66 18.16 12.51
C LEU A 76 -4.70 18.49 14.00
N SER A 77 -4.17 17.59 14.83
CA SER A 77 -4.03 17.78 16.28
C SER A 77 -3.18 19.00 16.61
N TYR A 78 -2.05 19.15 15.92
CA TYR A 78 -1.16 20.32 16.07
C TYR A 78 -1.84 21.63 15.65
N ALA A 79 -2.57 21.62 14.54
CA ALA A 79 -3.31 22.79 14.04
C ALA A 79 -4.52 23.15 14.91
N ALA A 80 -4.99 22.23 15.76
CA ALA A 80 -6.12 22.41 16.67
C ALA A 80 -7.39 22.92 15.97
N ILE A 81 -7.67 22.42 14.75
CA ILE A 81 -8.79 22.88 13.92
C ILE A 81 -10.11 22.53 14.61
N PRO A 82 -10.96 23.50 14.98
CA PRO A 82 -12.25 23.21 15.60
C PRO A 82 -13.21 22.51 14.63
N VAL A 83 -13.85 21.41 15.08
CA VAL A 83 -14.83 20.66 14.26
C VAL A 83 -15.96 21.55 13.77
N ALA A 84 -16.37 22.52 14.59
CA ALA A 84 -17.43 23.47 14.25
C ALA A 84 -17.18 24.25 12.94
N ILE A 85 -15.91 24.53 12.59
CA ILE A 85 -15.56 25.22 11.33
C ILE A 85 -15.80 24.29 10.14
N ILE A 86 -15.42 23.02 10.27
CA ILE A 86 -15.64 21.99 9.24
C ILE A 86 -17.14 21.77 9.04
N ASP A 87 -17.88 21.59 10.12
CA ASP A 87 -19.34 21.43 10.09
C ASP A 87 -20.02 22.63 9.42
N TRP A 88 -19.66 23.86 9.80
CA TRP A 88 -20.22 25.05 9.15
C TRP A 88 -19.97 25.06 7.64
N ARG A 89 -18.78 24.63 7.19
CA ARG A 89 -18.42 24.64 5.77
C ARG A 89 -19.15 23.57 4.96
N TYR A 90 -19.28 22.35 5.49
CA TYR A 90 -19.79 21.20 4.75
C TYR A 90 -21.27 20.88 5.03
N ASN A 91 -21.83 21.29 6.18
CA ASN A 91 -23.26 21.15 6.52
C ASN A 91 -24.09 22.41 6.21
N GLN A 92 -23.78 23.12 5.11
CA GLN A 92 -24.44 24.39 4.70
C GLN A 92 -25.99 24.32 4.61
N LYS A 93 -26.55 23.12 4.43
CA LYS A 93 -28.01 22.89 4.36
C LYS A 93 -28.68 22.74 5.75
N ASN A 94 -27.92 22.39 6.78
CA ASN A 94 -28.38 22.21 8.15
C ASN A 94 -27.76 23.27 9.07
N LYS A 95 -28.43 24.42 9.24
CA LYS A 95 -27.94 25.54 10.06
C LYS A 95 -27.87 25.28 11.58
N LYS A 96 -28.13 24.06 12.03
CA LYS A 96 -28.02 23.69 13.45
C LYS A 96 -26.60 23.22 13.70
N ILE A 97 -25.78 24.11 14.25
CA ILE A 97 -24.50 23.71 14.84
C ILE A 97 -24.83 22.84 16.05
N ASP A 98 -24.35 21.60 16.06
CA ASP A 98 -24.46 20.75 17.23
C ASP A 98 -23.61 21.34 18.35
N LYS A 99 -24.27 21.81 19.41
CA LYS A 99 -23.59 22.46 20.54
C LYS A 99 -22.69 21.49 21.31
N GLY A 100 -22.86 20.17 21.14
CA GLY A 100 -22.04 19.14 21.78
C GLY A 100 -20.58 19.11 21.29
N ASN A 101 -20.30 19.59 20.08
CA ASN A 101 -18.99 19.50 19.43
C ASN A 101 -18.23 20.83 19.33
N LEU A 102 -18.68 21.88 20.03
CA LEU A 102 -18.07 23.21 19.95
C LEU A 102 -16.62 23.26 20.45
N SER A 103 -16.24 22.31 21.31
CA SER A 103 -14.90 22.21 21.92
C SER A 103 -14.07 21.04 21.39
N SER A 104 -14.56 20.27 20.40
CA SER A 104 -13.77 19.19 19.80
C SER A 104 -12.89 19.68 18.66
N VAL A 105 -11.71 19.08 18.55
CA VAL A 105 -10.76 19.29 17.47
C VAL A 105 -10.99 18.22 16.40
N CYS A 106 -10.77 18.58 15.13
CA CYS A 106 -10.90 17.69 14.01
C CYS A 106 -9.84 16.58 14.08
N GLU A 107 -10.29 15.34 14.00
CA GLU A 107 -9.48 14.13 14.00
C GLU A 107 -10.11 13.16 13.00
N ILE A 108 -9.28 12.41 12.27
CA ILE A 108 -9.70 11.33 11.37
C ILE A 108 -9.82 10.04 12.17
N LYS A 109 -8.79 9.70 12.97
CA LYS A 109 -8.72 8.47 13.79
C LYS A 109 -8.97 7.20 12.98
N LEU A 110 -8.37 7.10 11.80
CA LEU A 110 -8.53 5.96 10.91
C LEU A 110 -7.95 4.69 11.58
N SER A 111 -8.81 3.76 11.98
CA SER A 111 -8.39 2.54 12.66
C SER A 111 -7.77 1.54 11.68
N LYS A 112 -6.89 0.67 12.19
CA LYS A 112 -6.32 -0.44 11.40
C LYS A 112 -7.39 -1.32 10.77
N LYS A 113 -8.50 -1.55 11.49
CA LYS A 113 -9.62 -2.34 10.98
C LYS A 113 -10.30 -1.67 9.78
N GLU A 114 -10.52 -0.36 9.84
CA GLU A 114 -11.08 0.38 8.70
C GLU A 114 -10.15 0.33 7.49
N VAL A 115 -8.83 0.46 7.71
CA VAL A 115 -7.83 0.28 6.65
C VAL A 115 -7.88 -1.14 6.08
N ASP A 116 -8.00 -2.15 6.92
CA ASP A 116 -8.11 -3.56 6.51
C ASP A 116 -9.31 -3.83 5.62
N ASP A 117 -10.44 -3.18 5.90
CA ASP A 117 -11.69 -3.31 5.14
C ASP A 117 -11.66 -2.52 3.82
N LEU A 118 -10.87 -1.44 3.75
CA LEU A 118 -10.78 -0.54 2.59
C LEU A 118 -9.70 -0.96 1.59
N VAL A 119 -8.55 -1.44 2.07
CA VAL A 119 -7.38 -1.74 1.27
C VAL A 119 -7.34 -3.23 0.93
N SER A 120 -7.03 -3.55 -0.33
CA SER A 120 -6.64 -4.91 -0.70
C SER A 120 -5.46 -4.88 -1.66
N GLY A 121 -4.84 -6.04 -1.93
CA GLY A 121 -3.77 -6.13 -2.92
C GLY A 121 -4.18 -5.77 -4.36
N ASN A 122 -5.46 -5.46 -4.63
CA ASN A 122 -5.92 -5.04 -5.96
C ASN A 122 -5.46 -3.60 -6.27
N VAL A 123 -4.80 -3.42 -7.42
CA VAL A 123 -4.17 -2.15 -7.78
C VAL A 123 -5.14 -0.96 -7.86
N TYR A 124 -6.39 -1.18 -8.29
CA TYR A 124 -7.39 -0.11 -8.35
C TYR A 124 -7.86 0.29 -6.96
N LYS A 125 -8.09 -0.69 -6.07
CA LYS A 125 -8.41 -0.41 -4.67
C LYS A 125 -7.25 0.30 -3.98
N THR A 126 -6.02 -0.12 -4.22
CA THR A 126 -4.81 0.56 -3.72
C THR A 126 -4.79 2.04 -4.10
N LYS A 127 -5.07 2.35 -5.38
CA LYS A 127 -5.18 3.73 -5.85
C LYS A 127 -6.24 4.50 -5.06
N ASP A 128 -7.45 3.94 -4.94
CA ASP A 128 -8.55 4.61 -4.26
C ASP A 128 -8.27 4.83 -2.77
N SER A 129 -7.63 3.87 -2.09
CA SER A 129 -7.25 3.98 -0.69
C SER A 129 -6.15 5.03 -0.46
N LEU A 130 -5.16 5.11 -1.35
CA LEU A 130 -4.11 6.14 -1.26
C LEU A 130 -4.68 7.53 -1.55
N LEU A 131 -5.60 7.64 -2.51
CA LEU A 131 -6.28 8.89 -2.81
C LEU A 131 -7.09 9.41 -1.62
N MET A 132 -7.69 8.51 -0.83
CA MET A 132 -8.42 8.87 0.39
C MET A 132 -7.55 9.63 1.41
N VAL A 133 -6.25 9.29 1.48
CA VAL A 133 -5.27 9.97 2.35
C VAL A 133 -4.49 11.05 1.61
N GLY A 134 -4.99 11.51 0.45
CA GLY A 134 -4.42 12.63 -0.30
C GLY A 134 -3.24 12.28 -1.21
N ILE A 135 -3.01 11.00 -1.51
CA ILE A 135 -1.92 10.54 -2.38
C ILE A 135 -2.51 10.09 -3.72
N ASP A 136 -2.27 10.89 -4.77
CA ASP A 136 -2.63 10.51 -6.13
C ASP A 136 -1.48 9.79 -6.84
N ILE A 137 -1.44 8.45 -6.71
CA ILE A 137 -0.46 7.62 -7.43
C ILE A 137 -0.70 7.58 -8.94
N ALA A 138 -1.85 8.04 -9.43
CA ALA A 138 -2.16 8.06 -10.86
C ALA A 138 -1.86 9.42 -11.51
N ALA A 139 -1.25 10.35 -10.78
CA ALA A 139 -0.86 11.67 -11.28
C ALA A 139 0.14 11.56 -12.45
N ASP A 140 1.11 10.65 -12.37
CA ASP A 140 1.92 10.25 -13.52
C ASP A 140 1.22 9.11 -14.27
N LYS A 141 0.56 9.46 -15.37
CA LYS A 141 -0.20 8.49 -16.17
C LYS A 141 0.69 7.41 -16.80
N ALA A 142 1.92 7.75 -17.21
CA ALA A 142 2.78 6.79 -17.92
C ALA A 142 3.33 5.74 -16.95
N GLU A 143 3.78 6.17 -15.78
CA GLU A 143 4.27 5.27 -14.72
C GLU A 143 3.12 4.44 -14.14
N TRP A 144 1.95 5.05 -13.93
CA TRP A 144 0.75 4.36 -13.45
C TRP A 144 0.31 3.23 -14.38
N GLU A 145 0.20 3.46 -15.69
CA GLU A 145 -0.24 2.43 -16.64
C GLU A 145 0.69 1.22 -16.64
N THR A 146 2.01 1.46 -16.53
CA THR A 146 3.03 0.40 -16.42
C THR A 146 2.79 -0.49 -15.19
N TRP A 147 2.62 0.12 -14.01
CA TRP A 147 2.44 -0.63 -12.77
C TRP A 147 1.06 -1.26 -12.64
N LYS A 148 0.03 -0.57 -13.13
CA LYS A 148 -1.36 -1.03 -13.10
C LYS A 148 -1.49 -2.40 -13.75
N GLU A 149 -1.00 -2.55 -14.97
CA GLU A 149 -1.12 -3.81 -15.71
C GLU A 149 -0.36 -4.94 -15.04
N LEU A 150 0.89 -4.68 -14.64
CA LEU A 150 1.76 -5.67 -14.02
C LEU A 150 1.20 -6.16 -12.68
N ILE A 151 0.90 -5.26 -11.74
CA ILE A 151 0.38 -5.63 -10.42
C ILE A 151 -1.00 -6.29 -10.55
N GLN A 152 -1.87 -5.80 -11.44
CA GLN A 152 -3.16 -6.44 -11.68
C GLN A 152 -2.98 -7.88 -12.18
N SER A 153 -2.03 -8.14 -13.08
CA SER A 153 -1.79 -9.50 -13.59
C SER A 153 -1.35 -10.46 -12.48
N ILE A 154 -0.41 -10.04 -11.62
CA ILE A 154 0.10 -10.83 -10.48
C ILE A 154 -1.03 -11.15 -9.50
N VAL A 155 -1.83 -10.13 -9.13
CA VAL A 155 -2.92 -10.26 -8.16
C VAL A 155 -4.05 -11.11 -8.72
N THR A 156 -4.39 -10.98 -10.00
CA THR A 156 -5.36 -11.85 -10.67
C THR A 156 -4.89 -13.30 -10.63
N ARG A 157 -3.61 -13.56 -10.91
CA ARG A 157 -3.04 -14.92 -10.85
C ARG A 157 -3.17 -15.50 -9.43
N ARG A 158 -2.82 -14.72 -8.40
CA ARG A 158 -3.03 -15.11 -7.00
C ARG A 158 -4.49 -15.43 -6.70
N ASN A 159 -5.41 -14.56 -7.13
CA ASN A 159 -6.84 -14.73 -6.86
C ASN A 159 -7.38 -16.01 -7.48
N ASN A 160 -6.94 -16.35 -8.69
CA ASN A 160 -7.30 -17.61 -9.33
C ASN A 160 -6.78 -18.82 -8.53
N ILE A 161 -5.54 -18.76 -8.05
CA ILE A 161 -4.98 -19.83 -7.20
C ILE A 161 -5.78 -19.97 -5.90
N VAL A 162 -6.12 -18.86 -5.24
CA VAL A 162 -6.84 -18.88 -3.95
C VAL A 162 -8.30 -19.30 -4.10
N HIS A 163 -9.01 -18.79 -5.10
CA HIS A 163 -10.46 -18.96 -5.23
C HIS A 163 -10.86 -20.13 -6.14
N HIS A 164 -10.00 -20.51 -7.08
CA HIS A 164 -10.29 -21.54 -8.07
C HIS A 164 -9.31 -22.73 -7.98
N ASN A 165 -8.33 -22.67 -7.06
CA ASN A 165 -7.26 -23.67 -6.94
C ASN A 165 -6.50 -23.89 -8.25
N ASP A 166 -6.42 -22.84 -9.09
CA ASP A 166 -5.70 -22.88 -10.36
C ASP A 166 -4.27 -23.36 -10.15
N ASP A 167 -3.78 -24.14 -11.12
CA ASP A 167 -2.39 -24.59 -11.16
C ASP A 167 -1.44 -23.41 -11.44
N ALA A 168 -0.23 -23.47 -10.90
CA ALA A 168 0.84 -22.49 -11.11
C ALA A 168 2.07 -23.11 -11.79
N SER A 169 1.90 -24.26 -12.46
CA SER A 169 2.95 -24.97 -13.22
C SER A 169 3.49 -24.22 -14.44
N ASP A 170 2.74 -23.22 -14.92
CA ASP A 170 3.19 -22.25 -15.91
C ASP A 170 4.19 -21.22 -15.34
N LEU A 171 4.34 -21.14 -14.01
CA LEU A 171 5.28 -20.26 -13.35
C LEU A 171 6.47 -21.05 -12.80
N SER A 172 7.66 -20.60 -13.13
CA SER A 172 8.90 -21.05 -12.51
C SER A 172 9.21 -20.25 -11.23
N PHE A 173 10.11 -20.76 -10.40
CA PHE A 173 10.68 -19.95 -9.32
C PHE A 173 11.36 -18.69 -9.84
N GLY A 174 11.96 -18.73 -11.05
CA GLY A 174 12.52 -17.54 -11.69
C GLY A 174 11.48 -16.44 -11.91
N ASP A 175 10.27 -16.81 -12.33
CA ASP A 175 9.16 -15.87 -12.53
C ASP A 175 8.71 -15.25 -11.21
N ILE A 176 8.63 -16.05 -10.14
CA ILE A 176 8.32 -15.55 -8.80
C ILE A 176 9.35 -14.49 -8.36
N ARG A 177 10.64 -14.71 -8.61
CA ARG A 177 11.69 -13.73 -8.28
C ARG A 177 11.55 -12.44 -9.08
N VAL A 178 11.18 -12.54 -10.35
CA VAL A 178 10.87 -11.35 -11.17
C VAL A 178 9.67 -10.59 -10.59
N TYR A 179 8.65 -11.29 -10.11
CA TYR A 179 7.50 -10.66 -9.45
C TYR A 179 7.88 -10.00 -8.11
N ILE A 180 8.75 -10.62 -7.31
CA ILE A 180 9.27 -10.02 -6.08
C ILE A 180 9.94 -8.68 -6.40
N LYS A 181 10.89 -8.68 -7.35
CA LYS A 181 11.60 -7.46 -7.76
C LYS A 181 10.64 -6.39 -8.29
N SER A 182 9.67 -6.80 -9.11
CA SER A 182 8.65 -5.89 -9.64
C SER A 182 7.82 -5.24 -8.53
N ILE A 183 7.48 -5.99 -7.48
CA ILE A 183 6.77 -5.47 -6.32
C ILE A 183 7.66 -4.52 -5.50
N GLU A 184 8.95 -4.80 -5.32
CA GLU A 184 9.88 -3.86 -4.68
C GLU A 184 9.94 -2.51 -5.41
N GLU A 185 10.03 -2.53 -6.73
CA GLU A 185 10.06 -1.33 -7.57
C GLU A 185 8.71 -0.58 -7.53
N TYR A 186 7.59 -1.31 -7.47
CA TYR A 186 6.27 -0.73 -7.28
C TYR A 186 6.12 -0.05 -5.90
N LEU A 187 6.70 -0.63 -4.85
CA LEU A 187 6.73 0.01 -3.53
C LEU A 187 7.57 1.29 -3.53
N ASP A 188 8.68 1.33 -4.30
CA ASP A 188 9.46 2.55 -4.48
C ASP A 188 8.65 3.63 -5.22
N PHE A 189 7.85 3.24 -6.20
CA PHE A 189 6.91 4.13 -6.88
C PHE A 189 5.88 4.74 -5.91
N ILE A 190 5.26 3.91 -5.06
CA ILE A 190 4.34 4.40 -4.01
C ILE A 190 5.08 5.36 -3.06
N SER A 191 6.29 5.00 -2.62
CA SER A 191 7.08 5.84 -1.72
C SER A 191 7.37 7.23 -2.31
N ARG A 192 7.65 7.32 -3.63
CA ARG A 192 7.83 8.58 -4.33
C ARG A 192 6.56 9.42 -4.35
N ALA A 193 5.41 8.80 -4.62
CA ALA A 193 4.12 9.49 -4.60
C ALA A 193 3.79 10.05 -3.20
N CYS A 194 4.03 9.27 -2.14
CA CYS A 194 3.89 9.74 -0.76
C CYS A 194 4.80 10.95 -0.47
N ALA A 195 6.06 10.91 -0.89
CA ALA A 195 7.01 12.00 -0.71
C ALA A 195 6.60 13.26 -1.46
N ALA A 196 6.11 13.13 -2.69
CA ALA A 196 5.60 14.23 -3.49
C ALA A 196 4.39 14.90 -2.83
N ALA A 197 3.43 14.11 -2.33
CA ALA A 197 2.27 14.63 -1.61
C ALA A 197 2.65 15.41 -0.35
N ASN A 198 3.60 14.89 0.44
CA ASN A 198 4.11 15.58 1.63
C ASN A 198 4.84 16.89 1.28
N ASN A 199 5.64 16.91 0.22
CA ASN A 199 6.36 18.11 -0.20
C ASN A 199 5.42 19.22 -0.71
N ALA A 200 4.37 18.87 -1.44
CA ALA A 200 3.37 19.82 -1.93
C ALA A 200 2.70 20.58 -0.77
N LEU A 201 2.49 19.90 0.36
CA LEU A 201 1.92 20.51 1.57
C LEU A 201 2.88 21.50 2.26
N HIS A 202 4.20 21.37 2.07
CA HIS A 202 5.20 22.26 2.65
C HIS A 202 5.54 23.45 1.76
N SER A 203 5.44 23.33 0.43
CA SER A 203 5.77 24.41 -0.51
C SER A 203 4.76 25.56 -0.54
N ASP A 204 3.50 25.31 -0.19
CA ASP A 204 2.45 26.35 -0.20
C ASP A 204 2.50 27.31 1.01
N GLY A 205 3.34 27.03 2.02
CA GLY A 205 3.50 27.87 3.21
C GLY A 205 4.27 29.18 3.00
N ASN A 206 5.05 29.32 1.93
CA ASN A 206 5.91 30.49 1.71
C ASN A 206 5.37 31.53 0.71
N SER A 207 4.28 31.23 0.00
CA SER A 207 3.69 32.17 -0.99
C SER A 207 2.47 32.94 -0.44
N ALA A 208 1.75 32.38 0.54
CA ALA A 208 0.50 32.97 1.04
C ALA A 208 0.68 34.10 2.08
N ALA A 209 1.88 34.28 2.66
CA ALA A 209 2.09 35.27 3.73
C ALA A 209 2.24 36.72 3.24
N LEU A 210 2.35 36.97 1.92
CA LEU A 210 2.64 38.32 1.38
C LEU A 210 1.41 39.09 0.89
N HIS A 211 0.21 38.50 0.87
CA HIS A 211 -0.95 39.15 0.23
C HIS A 211 -2.18 39.43 1.11
N CYS A 212 -2.14 39.12 2.42
CA CYS A 212 -3.29 39.32 3.31
C CYS A 212 -3.18 40.53 4.27
N CYS A 213 -2.26 41.47 4.01
CA CYS A 213 -2.21 42.75 4.72
C CYS A 213 -2.13 43.91 3.72
N ARG A 214 -3.27 44.30 3.16
CA ARG A 214 -3.51 45.64 2.63
C ARG A 214 -4.99 45.97 2.66
#